data_AF-A0A109MYS8-F1
#
_entry.id   AF-A0A109MYS8-F1
#
_cell.length_a   1.000
_cell.length_b   1.000
_cell.length_c   1.000
_cell.angle_alpha   90.00
_cell.angle_beta   90.00
_cell.angle_gamma   90.00
#
_symmetry.space_group_name_H-M   'P 1'
#
loop_
_entity.id
_entity.type
_entity.pdbx_description
1 polymer ?
#
loop_
_entity_poly.entity_id
_entity_poly.type
_entity_poly.pdbx_seq_one_letter_code
_entity_poly.pdbx_strand_id
1 'polypeptide(L)'
;MKKIISFIAVFILIFAFFLQPRETKAKNQSEKNYLVEFNKKLDTKLIEKEGGEIKGKYKHFKTAKASLTTDELYKIKKNPTVKLIEEDVTVQSTPLNGETYLENGYSWGTKRINADKAHENGITGKGIKLAILDTGISKHSGLHL
;
A
#
# COMPACT_ATOMS: atom_id res chain seq x y z
N MET A 1 8.63 55.18 -45.63
CA MET A 1 9.05 53.75 -45.60
C MET A 1 9.81 53.36 -44.33
N LYS A 2 10.87 54.06 -43.93
CA LYS A 2 11.64 53.75 -42.69
C LYS A 2 10.79 53.68 -41.40
N LYS A 3 9.80 54.56 -41.23
CA LYS A 3 8.89 54.57 -40.06
C LYS A 3 7.93 53.36 -40.03
N ILE A 4 7.48 52.89 -41.19
CA ILE A 4 6.58 51.72 -41.31
C ILE A 4 7.37 50.42 -41.07
N ILE A 5 8.59 50.33 -41.62
CA ILE A 5 9.50 49.22 -41.37
C ILE A 5 9.85 49.12 -39.88
N SER A 6 10.08 50.26 -39.23
CA SER A 6 10.31 50.31 -37.78
C SER A 6 9.08 49.85 -36.98
N PHE A 7 7.87 50.19 -37.42
CA PHE A 7 6.64 49.78 -36.75
C PHE A 7 6.40 48.27 -36.87
N ILE A 8 6.63 47.71 -38.07
CA ILE A 8 6.54 46.26 -38.32
C ILE A 8 7.59 45.50 -37.52
N ALA A 9 8.82 46.02 -37.43
CA ALA A 9 9.88 45.41 -36.63
C ALA A 9 9.53 45.36 -35.13
N VAL A 10 8.95 46.43 -34.58
CA VAL A 10 8.48 46.46 -33.18
C VAL A 10 7.33 45.48 -32.97
N PHE A 11 6.40 45.37 -33.92
CA PHE A 11 5.27 44.45 -33.81
C PHE A 11 5.70 42.98 -33.86
N ILE A 12 6.67 42.63 -34.71
CA ILE A 12 7.28 41.29 -34.75
C ILE A 12 8.00 40.98 -33.44
N LEU A 13 8.70 41.96 -32.86
CA LEU A 13 9.38 41.80 -31.57
C LEU A 13 8.39 41.49 -30.44
N ILE A 14 7.26 42.18 -30.40
CA ILE A 14 6.20 41.97 -29.40
C ILE A 14 5.50 40.62 -29.62
N PHE A 15 5.25 40.23 -30.87
CA PHE A 15 4.63 38.94 -31.18
C PHE A 15 5.53 37.75 -30.80
N ALA A 16 6.85 37.90 -30.91
CA ALA A 16 7.81 36.88 -30.47
C ALA A 16 7.77 36.64 -28.95
N PHE A 17 7.38 37.63 -28.13
CA PHE A 17 7.17 37.43 -26.69
C PHE A 17 5.93 36.58 -26.37
N PHE A 18 4.91 36.57 -27.24
CA PHE A 18 3.71 35.74 -27.04
C PHE A 18 3.90 34.27 -27.46
N LEU A 19 4.96 33.97 -28.22
CA LEU A 19 5.30 32.62 -28.68
C LEU A 19 6.23 31.86 -27.73
N GLN A 20 6.54 32.40 -26.56
CA GLN A 20 7.34 31.67 -25.58
C GLN A 20 6.58 30.42 -25.09
N PRO A 21 7.19 29.23 -25.13
CA PRO A 21 6.58 28.03 -24.57
C PRO A 21 6.28 28.27 -23.10
N ARG A 22 5.02 28.11 -22.70
CA ARG A 22 4.66 28.07 -21.28
C ARG A 22 5.15 26.75 -20.71
N GLU A 23 6.30 26.80 -20.04
CA GLU A 23 6.78 25.74 -19.18
C GLU A 23 5.76 25.50 -18.05
N THR A 24 4.89 24.51 -18.22
CA THR A 24 4.11 23.99 -17.09
C THR A 24 5.08 23.23 -16.20
N LYS A 25 5.48 23.83 -15.06
CA LYS A 25 6.18 23.07 -14.03
C LYS A 25 5.25 21.95 -13.58
N ALA A 26 5.58 20.71 -13.96
CA ALA A 26 5.03 19.54 -13.31
C ALA A 26 5.33 19.69 -11.82
N LYS A 27 4.29 19.96 -11.02
CA LYS A 27 4.39 19.90 -9.57
C LYS A 27 4.69 18.43 -9.29
N ASN A 28 5.95 18.09 -9.04
CA ASN A 28 6.34 16.79 -8.51
C ASN A 28 5.67 16.66 -7.14
N GLN A 29 4.42 16.25 -7.16
CA GLN A 29 3.65 16.05 -5.96
C GLN A 29 4.02 14.65 -5.49
N SER A 30 4.70 14.58 -4.35
CA SER A 30 5.10 13.31 -3.75
C SER A 30 3.87 12.42 -3.62
N GLU A 31 3.90 11.30 -4.33
CA GLU A 31 2.89 10.26 -4.18
C GLU A 31 3.20 9.39 -2.98
N LYS A 32 2.14 8.88 -2.34
CA LYS A 32 2.21 7.89 -1.27
C LYS A 32 1.19 6.79 -1.53
N ASN A 33 1.46 5.60 -1.00
CA ASN A 33 0.50 4.49 -1.06
C ASN A 33 -0.52 4.61 0.07
N TYR A 34 -1.78 4.36 -0.26
CA TYR A 34 -2.90 4.36 0.67
C TYR A 34 -3.78 3.13 0.46
N LEU A 35 -4.44 2.69 1.53
CA LEU A 35 -5.55 1.77 1.48
C LEU A 35 -6.85 2.57 1.54
N VAL A 36 -7.68 2.45 0.49
CA VAL A 36 -8.96 3.14 0.35
C VAL A 36 -10.08 2.11 0.48
N GLU A 37 -10.81 2.15 1.59
CA GLU A 37 -11.96 1.27 1.84
C GLU A 37 -13.28 1.95 1.43
N PHE A 38 -14.19 1.20 0.82
CA PHE A 38 -15.50 1.69 0.38
C PHE A 38 -16.65 1.12 1.22
N ASN A 39 -17.69 1.94 1.43
CA ASN A 39 -18.85 1.58 2.26
C ASN A 39 -19.60 0.33 1.76
N LYS A 40 -19.92 0.28 0.47
CA LYS A 40 -20.80 -0.75 -0.11
C LYS A 40 -20.04 -1.76 -0.97
N LYS A 41 -19.33 -1.26 -1.98
CA LYS A 41 -18.61 -2.06 -2.97
C LYS A 41 -17.31 -1.37 -3.32
N LEU A 42 -16.30 -2.16 -3.67
CA LEU A 42 -15.05 -1.66 -4.23
C LEU A 42 -15.34 -0.85 -5.51
N ASP A 43 -14.87 0.40 -5.56
CA ASP A 43 -15.02 1.27 -6.73
C ASP A 43 -13.67 1.90 -7.15
N THR A 44 -12.87 1.11 -7.88
CA THR A 44 -11.55 1.59 -8.35
C THR A 44 -11.65 2.69 -9.40
N LYS A 45 -12.81 2.82 -10.07
CA LYS A 45 -13.04 3.87 -11.07
C LYS A 45 -13.07 5.25 -10.43
N LEU A 46 -13.54 5.35 -9.19
CA LEU A 46 -13.46 6.60 -8.43
C LEU A 46 -12.02 7.07 -8.30
N ILE A 47 -11.12 6.16 -7.94
CA ILE A 47 -9.70 6.48 -7.69
C ILE A 47 -9.02 6.89 -9.01
N GLU A 48 -9.20 6.10 -10.07
CA GLU A 48 -8.64 6.37 -11.40
C GLU A 48 -9.16 7.70 -11.97
N LYS A 49 -10.45 8.02 -11.76
CA LYS A 49 -11.07 9.28 -12.21
C LYS A 49 -10.42 10.51 -11.55
N GLU A 50 -10.02 10.40 -10.29
CA GLU A 50 -9.39 11.51 -9.57
C GLU A 50 -7.88 11.64 -9.86
N GLY A 51 -7.31 10.69 -10.62
CA GLY A 51 -5.90 10.67 -11.04
C GLY A 51 -5.03 9.62 -10.34
N GLY A 52 -5.58 8.87 -9.38
CA GLY A 52 -4.83 7.90 -8.59
C GLY A 52 -4.52 6.60 -9.34
N GLU A 53 -3.39 5.98 -9.01
CA GLU A 53 -2.94 4.72 -9.61
C GLU A 53 -3.29 3.52 -8.72
N ILE A 54 -3.96 2.51 -9.26
CA ILE A 54 -4.30 1.29 -8.50
C ILE A 54 -3.10 0.33 -8.44
N LYS A 55 -2.64 0.02 -7.23
CA LYS A 55 -1.57 -0.95 -6.94
C LYS A 55 -2.09 -2.31 -6.48
N GLY A 56 -3.32 -2.39 -5.97
CA GLY A 56 -3.90 -3.64 -5.47
C GLY A 56 -5.41 -3.56 -5.21
N LYS A 57 -6.10 -4.71 -5.26
CA LYS A 57 -7.55 -4.82 -5.08
C LYS A 57 -7.89 -5.96 -4.10
N TYR A 58 -8.55 -5.62 -3.00
CA TYR A 58 -8.95 -6.57 -1.95
C TYR A 58 -10.47 -6.64 -1.87
N LYS A 59 -11.08 -7.49 -2.70
CA LYS A 59 -12.54 -7.55 -2.88
C LYS A 59 -13.30 -7.87 -1.60
N HIS A 60 -12.77 -8.79 -0.77
CA HIS A 60 -13.42 -9.19 0.49
C HIS A 60 -13.54 -8.02 1.48
N PHE A 61 -12.57 -7.11 1.48
CA PHE A 61 -12.56 -5.93 2.35
C PHE A 61 -13.13 -4.68 1.67
N LYS A 62 -13.49 -4.76 0.37
CA LYS A 62 -13.90 -3.60 -0.44
C LYS A 62 -12.82 -2.51 -0.44
N THR A 63 -11.55 -2.91 -0.47
CA THR A 63 -10.40 -2.01 -0.34
C THR A 63 -9.55 -2.01 -1.60
N ALA A 64 -9.06 -0.84 -2.01
CA ALA A 64 -8.01 -0.70 -3.01
C ALA A 64 -6.73 -0.19 -2.35
N LYS A 65 -5.58 -0.73 -2.74
CA LYS A 65 -4.29 -0.06 -2.52
C LYS A 65 -4.02 0.85 -3.71
N ALA A 66 -3.75 2.12 -3.47
CA ALA A 66 -3.55 3.11 -4.51
C ALA A 66 -2.38 4.06 -4.20
N SER A 67 -1.63 4.46 -5.23
CA SER A 67 -0.68 5.56 -5.17
C SER A 67 -1.43 6.85 -5.43
N LEU A 68 -1.37 7.79 -4.47
CA LEU A 68 -2.11 9.05 -4.52
C LEU A 68 -1.19 10.22 -4.21
N THR A 69 -1.37 11.33 -4.93
CA THR A 69 -0.91 12.65 -4.52
C THR A 69 -1.76 13.19 -3.37
N THR A 70 -1.27 14.19 -2.63
CA THR A 70 -2.07 14.86 -1.59
C THR A 70 -3.38 15.45 -2.16
N ASP A 71 -3.35 15.98 -3.39
CA ASP A 71 -4.52 16.62 -4.01
C ASP A 71 -5.57 15.56 -4.40
N GLU A 72 -5.16 14.43 -4.96
CA GLU A 72 -6.02 13.26 -5.20
C GLU A 72 -6.64 12.72 -3.91
N LEU A 73 -5.83 12.53 -2.87
CA LEU A 73 -6.28 12.08 -1.56
C LEU A 73 -7.42 12.96 -1.03
N TYR A 74 -7.26 14.29 -1.12
CA TYR A 74 -8.29 15.23 -0.67
C TYR A 74 -9.57 15.15 -1.51
N LYS A 75 -9.49 14.90 -2.81
CA LYS A 75 -10.67 14.72 -3.67
C LYS A 75 -11.40 13.41 -3.33
N ILE A 76 -10.66 12.31 -3.22
CA ILE A 76 -11.21 10.98 -2.91
C ILE A 76 -11.85 10.98 -1.53
N LYS A 77 -11.20 11.58 -0.51
CA LYS A 77 -11.70 11.65 0.87
C LYS A 77 -13.07 12.34 1.01
N LYS A 78 -13.41 13.25 0.09
CA LYS A 78 -14.71 13.95 0.08
C LYS A 78 -15.85 13.10 -0.48
N ASN A 79 -15.54 11.98 -1.14
CA ASN A 79 -16.57 11.15 -1.75
C ASN A 79 -17.34 10.35 -0.67
N PRO A 80 -18.69 10.44 -0.62
CA PRO A 80 -19.49 9.77 0.42
C PRO A 80 -19.50 8.23 0.33
N THR A 81 -19.00 7.65 -0.77
CA THR A 81 -18.86 6.21 -0.92
C THR A 81 -17.59 5.66 -0.27
N VAL A 82 -16.61 6.53 0.01
CA VAL A 82 -15.37 6.18 0.72
C VAL A 82 -15.67 6.10 2.21
N LYS A 83 -15.23 5.01 2.83
CA LYS A 83 -15.40 4.72 4.26
C LYS A 83 -14.19 5.20 5.06
N LEU A 84 -13.01 4.84 4.60
CA LEU A 84 -11.74 5.10 5.29
C LEU A 84 -10.63 5.20 4.26
N ILE A 85 -9.64 6.05 4.55
CA ILE A 85 -8.36 6.07 3.86
C ILE A 85 -7.25 6.06 4.91
N GLU A 86 -6.34 5.11 4.82
CA GLU A 86 -5.16 4.99 5.67
C GLU A 86 -3.88 4.89 4.83
N GLU A 87 -2.77 5.41 5.34
CA GLU A 87 -1.46 5.30 4.67
C GLU A 87 -0.98 3.85 4.75
N ASP A 88 -0.45 3.35 3.64
CA ASP A 88 0.15 2.01 3.59
C ASP A 88 1.55 2.06 4.22
N VAL A 89 1.59 1.73 5.51
CA VAL A 89 2.81 1.76 6.31
C VAL A 89 3.49 0.40 6.36
N THR A 90 4.82 0.41 6.34
CA THR A 90 5.62 -0.79 6.55
C THR A 90 5.63 -1.15 8.03
N VAL A 91 5.17 -2.35 8.37
CA VAL A 91 5.34 -2.95 9.70
C VAL A 91 6.52 -3.92 9.68
N GLN A 92 7.26 -3.99 10.79
CA GLN A 92 8.43 -4.85 10.93
C GLN A 92 8.30 -5.69 12.19
N SER A 93 8.66 -6.97 12.11
CA SER A 93 8.83 -7.79 13.30
C SER A 93 10.09 -7.37 14.03
N THR A 94 10.07 -7.42 15.36
CA THR A 94 11.29 -7.32 16.15
C THR A 94 12.00 -8.68 16.08
N PRO A 95 13.25 -8.76 15.61
CA PRO A 95 13.97 -10.02 15.55
C PRO A 95 14.14 -10.57 16.97
N LEU A 96 13.70 -11.80 17.17
CA LEU A 96 13.96 -12.53 18.39
C LEU A 96 15.31 -13.25 18.23
N ASN A 97 16.21 -13.00 19.17
CA ASN A 97 17.47 -13.72 19.25
C ASN A 97 17.35 -14.76 20.37
N GLY A 98 17.70 -16.01 20.07
CA GLY A 98 17.75 -17.07 21.06
C GLY A 98 17.46 -18.44 20.46
N GLU A 99 17.98 -19.46 21.13
CA GLU A 99 17.69 -20.85 20.83
C GLU A 99 16.64 -21.35 21.81
N THR A 100 15.65 -22.11 21.32
CA THR A 100 14.68 -22.77 22.18
C THR A 100 15.18 -24.18 22.46
N TYR A 101 15.50 -24.47 23.72
CA TYR A 101 15.77 -25.84 24.15
C TYR A 101 14.46 -26.65 24.15
N LEU A 102 14.52 -27.84 23.54
CA LEU A 102 13.41 -28.79 23.50
C LEU A 102 13.82 -30.06 24.25
N GLU A 103 12.96 -30.50 25.16
CA GLU A 103 13.07 -31.79 25.84
C GLU A 103 11.92 -32.67 25.35
N ASN A 104 12.24 -33.77 24.64
CA ASN A 104 11.25 -34.65 24.02
C ASN A 104 10.27 -33.93 23.08
N GLY A 105 10.74 -32.90 22.37
CA GLY A 105 9.92 -32.10 21.45
C GLY A 105 9.12 -30.97 22.10
N TYR A 106 9.26 -30.75 23.41
CA TYR A 106 8.54 -29.70 24.14
C TYR A 106 9.51 -28.68 24.75
N SER A 107 9.22 -27.40 24.56
CA SER A 107 9.87 -26.31 25.29
C SER A 107 9.26 -26.15 26.69
N TRP A 108 9.97 -25.46 27.59
CA TRP A 108 9.43 -25.08 28.91
C TRP A 108 8.04 -24.44 28.81
N GLY A 109 7.84 -23.53 27.84
CA GLY A 109 6.57 -22.84 27.64
C GLY A 109 5.44 -23.79 27.26
N THR A 110 5.71 -24.74 26.36
CA THR A 110 4.72 -25.74 25.95
C THR A 110 4.39 -26.75 27.06
N LYS A 111 5.38 -27.19 27.85
CA LYS A 111 5.14 -28.02 29.03
C LYS A 111 4.33 -27.28 30.09
N ARG A 112 4.60 -25.99 30.32
CA ARG A 112 3.92 -25.16 31.33
C ARG A 112 2.41 -25.04 31.10
N ILE A 113 1.97 -25.16 29.84
CA ILE A 113 0.56 -25.17 29.44
C ILE A 113 -0.01 -26.59 29.24
N ASN A 114 0.71 -27.64 29.64
CA ASN A 114 0.34 -29.06 29.49
C ASN A 114 0.08 -29.49 28.04
N ALA A 115 0.80 -28.95 27.06
CA ALA A 115 0.66 -29.35 25.66
C ALA A 115 1.05 -30.82 25.43
N ASP A 116 2.06 -31.29 26.16
CA ASP A 116 2.48 -32.70 26.23
C ASP A 116 1.34 -33.62 26.65
N LYS A 117 0.67 -33.30 27.77
CA LYS A 117 -0.48 -34.10 28.23
C LYS A 117 -1.65 -34.05 27.27
N ALA A 118 -1.87 -32.93 26.58
CA ALA A 118 -2.91 -32.85 25.55
C ALA A 118 -2.61 -33.82 24.39
N HIS A 119 -1.36 -33.85 23.92
CA HIS A 119 -0.91 -34.77 22.88
C HIS A 119 -0.97 -36.24 23.33
N GLU A 120 -0.59 -36.56 24.57
CA GLU A 120 -0.71 -37.90 25.17
C GLU A 120 -2.17 -38.38 25.21
N ASN A 121 -3.12 -37.46 25.39
CA ASN A 121 -4.56 -37.73 25.33
C ASN A 121 -5.14 -37.69 23.90
N GLY A 122 -4.29 -37.63 22.86
CA GLY A 122 -4.69 -37.65 21.45
C GLY A 122 -5.17 -36.31 20.88
N ILE A 123 -5.13 -35.24 21.67
CA ILE A 123 -5.55 -33.89 21.25
C ILE A 123 -4.36 -33.20 20.58
N THR A 124 -4.18 -33.46 19.29
CA THR A 124 -3.00 -33.00 18.52
C THR A 124 -3.29 -31.86 17.54
N GLY A 125 -4.57 -31.50 17.35
CA GLY A 125 -4.99 -30.58 16.30
C GLY A 125 -5.01 -31.21 14.90
N LYS A 126 -4.84 -32.53 14.75
CA LYS A 126 -4.95 -33.23 13.46
C LYS A 126 -6.29 -32.90 12.78
N GLY A 127 -6.23 -32.42 11.53
CA GLY A 127 -7.40 -32.00 10.76
C GLY A 127 -7.75 -30.52 10.89
N ILE A 128 -7.12 -29.79 11.81
CA ILE A 128 -7.24 -28.34 11.95
C ILE A 128 -6.15 -27.65 11.12
N LYS A 129 -6.51 -26.58 10.41
CA LYS A 129 -5.58 -25.77 9.63
C LYS A 129 -5.30 -24.47 10.36
N LEU A 130 -4.03 -24.09 10.46
CA LEU A 130 -3.59 -22.83 11.04
C LEU A 130 -2.91 -21.98 9.95
N ALA A 131 -3.35 -20.74 9.79
CA ALA A 131 -2.69 -19.75 8.94
C ALA A 131 -1.80 -18.85 9.80
N ILE A 132 -0.50 -18.82 9.50
CA ILE A 132 0.49 -17.96 10.18
C ILE A 132 0.92 -16.89 9.19
N LEU A 133 0.71 -15.63 9.54
CA LEU A 133 1.14 -14.47 8.74
C LEU A 133 2.44 -13.94 9.35
N ASP A 134 3.56 -14.34 8.77
CA ASP A 134 4.92 -13.98 9.21
C ASP A 134 5.82 -13.76 7.98
N THR A 135 7.12 -13.69 8.19
CA THR A 135 8.19 -13.55 7.20
C THR A 135 8.35 -14.78 6.28
N GLY A 136 7.73 -15.90 6.62
CA GLY A 136 7.76 -17.14 5.83
C GLY A 136 8.11 -18.36 6.69
N ILE A 137 8.48 -19.45 6.03
CA ILE A 137 8.91 -20.71 6.66
C ILE A 137 10.09 -21.30 5.88
N SER A 138 11.02 -21.95 6.58
CA SER A 138 12.18 -22.61 5.97
C SER A 138 12.12 -24.13 6.13
N LYS A 139 12.79 -24.86 5.24
CA LYS A 139 12.91 -26.32 5.35
C LYS A 139 13.70 -26.66 6.62
N HIS A 140 13.08 -27.41 7.52
CA HIS A 140 13.65 -27.76 8.82
C HIS A 140 13.22 -29.17 9.22
N SER A 141 14.09 -29.95 9.86
CA SER A 141 13.81 -31.36 10.21
C SER A 141 12.64 -31.53 11.17
N GLY A 142 12.40 -30.55 12.05
CA GLY A 142 11.26 -30.52 12.96
C GLY A 142 9.94 -30.03 12.33
N LEU A 143 9.91 -29.71 11.03
CA LEU A 143 8.73 -29.24 10.32
C LEU A 143 8.45 -30.13 9.11
N HIS A 144 7.31 -30.82 9.14
CA HIS A 144 6.80 -31.60 8.01
C HIS A 144 5.68 -30.81 7.33
N LEU A 145 6.01 -30.18 6.20
CA LEU A 145 5.09 -29.41 5.34
C LEU A 145 4.65 -30.25 4.13
#